data_AF-V7I552-F1
#
_entry.id   AF-V7I552-F1
#
_cell.length_a   1.000
_cell.length_b   1.000
_cell.length_c   1.000
_cell.angle_alpha   90.00
_cell.angle_beta   90.00
_cell.angle_gamma   90.00
#
_symmetry.space_group_name_H-M   'P 1'
#
loop_
_entity.id
_entity.type
_entity.pdbx_description
1 polymer ?
#
loop_
_entity_poly.entity_id
_entity_poly.type
_entity_poly.pdbx_seq_one_letter_code
_entity_poly.pdbx_strand_id
1 'polypeptide(L)' 'MEEIRDCNGRIACKGDATTGLVEVAYKRCKTSTQIPVGGTLRIEREGVVTLVTRLNDSAFHVESGVCAA' A
#
# COMPACT_ATOMS: atom_id res chain seq x y z
N MET A 1 3.66 10.67 6.38
CA MET A 1 3.26 9.29 6.05
C MET A 1 1.87 9.04 6.60
N GLU A 2 0.96 8.55 5.76
CA GLU A 2 -0.42 8.22 6.11
C GLU A 2 -0.59 6.71 6.17
N GLU A 3 -1.53 6.23 7.00
CA GLU A 3 -1.84 4.81 7.10
C GLU A 3 -2.82 4.41 6.00
N ILE A 4 -2.42 3.46 5.17
CA ILE A 4 -3.26 2.86 4.15
C ILE A 4 -3.81 1.56 4.69
N ARG A 5 -5.14 1.46 4.73
CA ARG A 5 -5.87 0.32 5.26
C ARG A 5 -6.42 -0.55 4.14
N ASP A 6 -6.46 -1.85 4.39
CA ASP A 6 -7.14 -2.80 3.51
C ASP A 6 -8.67 -2.81 3.75
N CYS A 7 -9.39 -3.59 2.95
CA CYS A 7 -10.84 -3.77 3.05
C CYS A 7 -11.30 -4.39 4.38
N ASN A 8 -10.38 -4.99 5.14
CA ASN A 8 -10.65 -5.55 6.47
C ASN A 8 -10.32 -4.54 7.59
N GLY A 9 -9.95 -3.30 7.24
CA GLY A 9 -9.60 -2.24 8.18
C GLY A 9 -8.21 -2.39 8.81
N ARG A 10 -7.39 -3.37 8.37
CA ARG A 10 -6.04 -3.59 8.85
C ARG A 10 -5.07 -2.67 8.12
N ILE A 11 -3.94 -2.35 8.75
CA ILE A 11 -2.92 -1.51 8.12
C ILE A 11 -2.17 -2.36 7.07
N ALA A 12 -2.41 -2.06 5.79
CA ALA A 12 -1.69 -2.67 4.69
C ALA A 12 -0.28 -2.10 4.58
N CYS A 13 -0.17 -0.77 4.61
CA CYS A 13 1.10 -0.05 4.56
C CYS A 13 0.99 1.38 5.10
N LYS A 14 2.12 2.07 5.19
CA LYS A 14 2.20 3.52 5.41
C LYS A 14 2.85 4.17 4.20
N GLY A 15 2.27 5.24 3.68
CA GLY A 15 2.76 5.90 2.46
C GLY A 15 3.01 7.37 2.66
N ASP A 16 4.02 7.93 2.00
CA ASP A 16 4.19 9.37 1.80
C ASP A 16 4.08 9.70 0.31
N ALA A 17 2.99 10.37 -0.08
CA ALA A 17 2.72 10.67 -1.48
C ALA A 17 3.71 11.66 -2.07
N THR A 18 4.31 12.53 -1.25
CA THR A 18 5.29 13.54 -1.66
C THR A 18 6.57 12.88 -2.17
N THR A 19 7.04 11.86 -1.46
CA THR A 19 8.29 11.16 -1.78
C THR A 19 8.07 9.85 -2.54
N GLY A 20 6.83 9.37 -2.58
CA GLY A 20 6.46 8.04 -3.08
C GLY A 20 6.91 6.89 -2.17
N LEU A 21 7.44 7.17 -0.97
CA LEU A 21 7.92 6.16 -0.05
C LEU A 21 6.74 5.38 0.55
N VAL A 22 6.73 4.07 0.40
CA VAL A 22 5.75 3.17 0.99
C VAL A 22 6.45 2.12 1.85
N GLU A 23 5.96 1.97 3.07
CA GLU A 23 6.49 1.06 4.08
C GLU A 23 5.46 0.05 4.54
N VAL A 24 5.88 -1.20 4.54
CA VAL A 24 5.05 -2.39 4.61
C VAL A 24 5.59 -3.20 5.78
N ALA A 25 5.00 -3.02 6.96
CA ALA A 25 5.39 -3.76 8.17
C ALA A 25 4.52 -5.03 8.31
N TYR A 26 5.14 -6.20 8.46
CA TYR A 26 4.45 -7.47 8.66
C TYR A 26 5.35 -8.51 9.33
N LYS A 27 4.83 -9.22 10.34
CA LYS A 27 5.52 -10.28 11.09
C LYS A 27 6.96 -9.93 11.50
N ARG A 28 7.16 -8.73 12.07
CA ARG A 28 8.47 -8.18 12.50
C ARG A 28 9.45 -7.86 11.35
N CYS A 29 9.05 -8.02 10.10
CA CYS A 29 9.79 -7.54 8.95
C CYS A 29 9.21 -6.19 8.49
N LYS A 30 10.09 -5.32 8.00
CA LYS A 30 9.74 -4.05 7.38
C LYS A 30 10.30 -4.04 5.97
N THR A 31 9.42 -3.90 4.99
CA THR A 31 9.80 -3.71 3.58
C THR A 31 9.48 -2.27 3.22
N SER A 32 10.42 -1.57 2.60
CA SER A 32 10.21 -0.22 2.07
C SER A 32 10.49 -0.19 0.58
N THR A 33 9.74 0.63 -0.13
CA THR A 33 9.94 0.87 -1.56
C THR A 33 9.53 2.30 -1.91
N GLN A 34 10.01 2.81 -3.04
CA GLN A 34 9.56 4.07 -3.60
C GLN A 34 8.74 3.81 -4.85
N ILE A 35 7.53 4.36 -4.89
CA ILE A 35 6.62 4.27 -6.02
C ILE A 35 6.74 5.57 -6.84
N PRO A 36 7.11 5.51 -8.13
CA PRO A 36 7.07 6.68 -9.00
C PRO A 36 5.61 7.14 -9.22
N VAL A 37 5.39 8.39 -9.64
CA VAL A 37 4.05 8.84 -10.02
C VAL A 37 3.52 7.97 -11.17
N GLY A 38 2.29 7.47 -11.05
CA GLY A 38 1.69 6.47 -11.94
C GLY A 38 2.08 5.01 -11.64
N GLY A 39 3.06 4.79 -10.76
CA GLY A 39 3.46 3.46 -10.32
C GLY A 39 2.43 2.83 -9.39
N THR A 40 2.40 1.49 -9.38
CA THR A 40 1.51 0.71 -8.52
C THR A 40 2.29 -0.33 -7.73
N LEU A 41 1.98 -0.45 -6.44
CA LEU A 41 2.48 -1.49 -5.56
C LEU A 41 1.35 -2.44 -5.20
N ARG A 42 1.57 -3.74 -5.43
CA ARG A 42 0.66 -4.81 -5.00
C ARG A 42 1.14 -5.41 -3.69
N ILE A 43 0.28 -5.39 -2.68
CA ILE A 43 0.51 -6.00 -1.36
C ILE A 43 -0.49 -7.15 -1.20
N GLU A 44 0.01 -8.38 -1.10
CA GLU A 44 -0.82 -9.55 -0.88
C GLU A 44 -0.50 -10.18 0.48
N ARG A 45 -1.52 -10.28 1.35
CA ARG A 45 -1.38 -10.72 2.73
C ARG A 45 -2.65 -11.42 3.20
N GLU A 46 -2.50 -12.62 3.76
CA GLU A 46 -3.60 -13.38 4.40
C GLU A 46 -4.91 -13.42 3.58
N GLY A 47 -4.79 -13.63 2.25
CA GLY A 47 -5.95 -13.70 1.36
C GLY A 47 -6.58 -12.35 0.99
N VAL A 48 -5.91 -11.23 1.27
CA VAL A 48 -6.30 -9.89 0.84
C VAL A 48 -5.24 -9.31 -0.08
N VAL A 49 -5.67 -8.69 -1.18
CA VAL A 49 -4.83 -7.90 -2.06
C VAL A 49 -5.16 -6.44 -1.89
N THR A 50 -4.14 -5.62 -1.69
CA THR A 50 -4.21 -4.16 -1.69
C THR A 50 -3.31 -3.63 -2.78
N LEU A 51 -3.87 -2.86 -3.72
CA LEU A 51 -3.16 -2.12 -4.75
C LEU A 51 -3.04 -0.68 -4.30
N VAL A 52 -1.82 -0.18 -4.25
CA VAL A 52 -1.51 1.21 -3.92
C VAL A 52 -0.89 1.87 -5.13
N THR A 53 -1.64 2.75 -5.78
CA THR A 53 -1.19 3.51 -6.95
C THR A 53 -0.88 4.93 -6.55
N ARG A 54 0.31 5.42 -6.86
CA ARG A 54 0.65 6.83 -6.61
C ARG A 54 0.08 7.68 -7.74
N LEU A 55 -0.92 8.52 -7.45
CA LEU A 55 -1.54 9.35 -8.48
C LEU A 55 -0.71 10.59 -8.81
N ASN A 56 -0.15 11.22 -7.78
CA ASN A 56 0.65 12.44 -7.87
C ASN A 56 1.47 12.62 -6.57
N ASP A 57 2.08 13.78 -6.39
CA ASP A 57 2.89 14.10 -5.22
C ASP A 57 2.08 14.38 -3.94
N SER A 58 0.76 14.22 -3.96
CA SER A 58 -0.12 14.47 -2.81
C SER A 58 -1.11 13.35 -2.50
N ALA A 59 -1.28 12.36 -3.38
CA ALA A 59 -2.29 11.32 -3.21
C ALA A 59 -1.85 9.92 -3.65
N PHE A 60 -2.31 8.93 -2.88
CA PHE A 60 -2.37 7.54 -3.30
C PHE A 60 -3.82 7.14 -3.57
N HIS A 61 -4.03 6.37 -4.64
CA HIS A 61 -5.23 5.59 -4.86
C HIS A 61 -5.04 4.20 -4.25
N VAL A 62 -6.05 3.72 -3.55
CA VAL A 62 -5.99 2.43 -2.85
C VAL A 62 -7.20 1.61 -3.26
N GLU A 63 -6.94 0.45 -3.83
CA GLU A 63 -7.95 -0.57 -4.10
C GLU A 63 -7.63 -1.78 -3.24
N SER A 64 -8.63 -2.39 -2.63
CA SER A 64 -8.42 -3.62 -1.87
C SER A 64 -9.59 -4.58 -2.03
N GLY A 65 -9.28 -5.86 -2.03
CA GLY A 65 -10.25 -6.93 -2.20
C GLY A 65 -9.75 -8.24 -1.62
N VAL A 66 -10.70 -9.13 -1.33
CA VAL A 66 -10.39 -10.50 -0.93
C VAL A 66 -9.94 -11.26 -2.18
N CYS A 67 -8.81 -11.98 -2.10
CA CYS A 67 -8.44 -12.94 -3.11
C CYS A 67 -9.52 -14.03 -3.16
N ALA A 68 -10.22 -14.14 -4.29
CA ALA A 68 -10.97 -15.36 -4.57
C ALA A 68 -9.96 -16.51 -4.73
N ALA A 69 -10.15 -17.57 -3.93
CA ALA A 69 -9.36 -18.80 -3.98
C ALA A 69 -9.59 -19.57 -5.28
#